data_AF-A0A3P6LLN3-F1
#
_entry.id   AF-A0A3P6LLN3-F1
#
_cell.length_a   1.000
_cell.length_b   1.000
_cell.length_c   1.000
_cell.angle_alpha   90.00
_cell.angle_beta   90.00
_cell.angle_gamma   90.00
#
_symmetry.space_group_name_H-M   'P 1'
#
loop_
_entity.id
_entity.type
_entity.pdbx_description
1 polymer ?
#
loop_
_entity_poly.entity_id
_entity_poly.type
_entity_poly.pdbx_seq_one_letter_code
_entity_poly.pdbx_strand_id
1 'polypeptide(L)'
;MMSLLGLAVIFGLEKCRVPGGILLVIIAISIIGLIFDPAVKYHGLVAMPSLTGEDGKSLIFSLDIMGALQPTVLPSVLALVMTAVFDATGTIRAVAGQANLLDKDNQIINGGKALTSDSVSSIFSGLVGAAPAAVYIESAAGTAAGGKTGLTATVVGALFLLILFLSPLSFLIPGYATAPALMYVGLLMLSNVSKLDFNDFIDAMAGLVCAVFIVLTCNIVTGIMLGFVTLVVGRVFAREWQKLNIGTVIITAALVAFYAGGWAI
;
A
#
# COMPACT_ATOMS: atom_id res chain seq x y z
N MET A 1 -3.86 14.03 -20.63
CA MET A 1 -3.64 15.49 -20.54
C MET A 1 -4.23 16.08 -19.26
N MET A 2 -5.52 15.87 -18.97
CA MET A 2 -6.16 16.27 -17.70
C MET A 2 -5.44 15.71 -16.45
N SER A 3 -4.99 14.46 -16.48
CA SER A 3 -4.20 13.87 -15.38
C SER A 3 -2.84 14.56 -15.16
N LEU A 4 -2.12 14.89 -16.24
CA LEU A 4 -0.83 15.59 -16.15
C LEU A 4 -0.99 17.02 -15.63
N LEU A 5 -2.04 17.73 -16.06
CA LEU A 5 -2.40 19.04 -15.53
C LEU A 5 -2.81 18.94 -14.06
N GLY A 6 -3.63 17.95 -13.71
CA GLY A 6 -4.00 17.66 -12.33
C GLY A 6 -2.78 17.45 -11.44
N LEU A 7 -1.80 16.67 -11.89
CA LEU A 7 -0.56 16.43 -11.16
C LEU A 7 0.24 17.74 -10.96
N ALA A 8 0.36 18.56 -11.98
CA ALA A 8 1.02 19.87 -11.87
C ALA A 8 0.32 20.80 -10.86
N VAL A 9 -1.01 20.78 -10.83
CA VAL A 9 -1.82 21.55 -9.87
C VAL A 9 -1.65 21.00 -8.45
N ILE A 10 -1.57 19.67 -8.27
CA ILE A 10 -1.27 19.06 -6.96
C ILE A 10 0.09 19.54 -6.46
N PHE A 11 1.14 19.55 -7.29
CA PHE A 11 2.45 20.07 -6.88
C PHE A 11 2.41 21.53 -6.43
N GLY A 12 1.64 22.37 -7.15
CA GLY A 12 1.45 23.77 -6.80
C GLY A 12 0.72 23.96 -5.46
N LEU A 13 -0.38 23.24 -5.26
CA LEU A 13 -1.17 23.27 -4.02
C LEU A 13 -0.40 22.75 -2.82
N GLU A 14 0.38 21.68 -3.01
CA GLU A 14 1.19 21.11 -1.93
C GLU A 14 2.32 22.05 -1.51
N LYS A 15 2.99 22.69 -2.49
CA LYS A 15 3.99 23.72 -2.20
C LYS A 15 3.38 24.88 -1.40
N CYS A 16 2.13 25.23 -1.68
CA CYS A 16 1.37 26.23 -0.93
C CYS A 16 0.83 25.73 0.43
N ARG A 17 1.10 24.47 0.81
CA ARG A 17 0.64 23.83 2.06
C ARG A 17 -0.87 23.95 2.29
N VAL A 18 -1.66 23.86 1.22
CA VAL A 18 -3.11 23.89 1.33
C VAL A 18 -3.61 22.54 1.86
N PRO A 19 -4.31 22.51 3.01
CA PRO A 19 -4.82 21.25 3.56
C PRO A 19 -5.85 20.65 2.59
N GLY A 20 -5.65 19.38 2.22
CA GLY A 20 -6.55 18.67 1.30
C GLY A 20 -6.34 19.02 -0.18
N GLY A 21 -5.15 19.49 -0.58
CA GLY A 21 -4.84 19.81 -1.98
C GLY A 21 -5.19 18.70 -2.98
N ILE A 22 -4.90 17.43 -2.64
CA ILE A 22 -5.26 16.26 -3.45
C ILE A 22 -6.79 16.18 -3.66
N LEU A 23 -7.57 16.34 -2.59
CA LEU A 23 -9.03 16.26 -2.64
C LEU A 23 -9.63 17.39 -3.48
N LEU A 24 -9.12 18.62 -3.33
CA LEU A 24 -9.57 19.78 -4.11
C LEU A 24 -9.34 19.58 -5.60
N VAL A 25 -8.21 18.96 -5.99
CA VAL A 25 -7.92 18.64 -7.39
C VAL A 25 -8.87 17.57 -7.92
N ILE A 26 -9.15 16.51 -7.15
CA ILE A 26 -10.14 15.50 -7.54
C ILE A 26 -11.50 16.14 -7.76
N ILE A 27 -11.95 17.00 -6.84
CA ILE A 27 -13.24 17.71 -6.97
C ILE A 27 -13.25 18.61 -8.20
N ALA A 28 -12.21 19.42 -8.40
CA ALA A 28 -12.13 20.33 -9.54
C ALA A 28 -12.14 19.58 -10.88
N ILE A 29 -11.37 18.50 -11.02
CA ILE A 29 -11.35 17.69 -12.25
C ILE A 29 -12.68 16.95 -12.43
N SER A 30 -13.31 16.49 -11.35
CA SER A 30 -14.62 15.83 -11.42
C SER A 30 -15.72 16.79 -11.85
N ILE A 31 -15.70 18.05 -11.40
CA ILE A 31 -16.65 19.09 -11.85
C ILE A 31 -16.45 19.39 -13.33
N ILE A 32 -15.21 19.53 -13.80
CA ILE A 32 -14.92 19.74 -15.22
C ILE A 32 -15.36 18.50 -16.02
N GLY A 33 -15.12 17.30 -15.50
CA GLY A 33 -15.60 16.05 -16.09
C GLY A 33 -17.11 16.00 -16.22
N LEU A 34 -17.86 16.43 -15.21
CA LEU A 34 -19.32 16.45 -15.21
C LEU A 34 -19.91 17.44 -16.23
N ILE A 35 -19.18 18.53 -16.55
CA ILE A 35 -19.61 19.54 -17.54
C ILE A 35 -19.30 19.09 -18.98
N PHE A 36 -18.17 18.43 -19.20
CA PHE A 36 -17.66 18.14 -20.54
C PHE A 36 -17.85 16.69 -21.00
N ASP A 37 -18.09 15.74 -20.08
CA ASP A 37 -18.17 14.31 -20.37
C ASP A 37 -19.62 13.78 -20.25
N PRO A 38 -20.27 13.36 -21.35
CA PRO A 38 -21.62 12.80 -21.35
C PRO A 38 -21.76 11.46 -20.60
N ALA A 39 -20.65 10.80 -20.27
CA ALA A 39 -20.62 9.51 -19.56
C ALA A 39 -20.84 9.66 -18.04
N VAL A 40 -20.64 10.85 -17.47
CA VAL A 40 -20.79 11.09 -16.03
C VAL A 40 -22.24 11.45 -15.72
N LYS A 41 -23.06 10.45 -15.39
CA LYS A 41 -24.47 10.64 -15.01
C LYS A 41 -24.64 10.60 -13.50
N TYR A 42 -25.32 11.61 -12.97
CA TYR A 42 -25.71 11.69 -11.56
C TYR A 42 -26.76 10.64 -11.23
N HIS A 43 -26.37 9.63 -10.44
CA HIS A 43 -27.23 8.52 -10.03
C HIS A 43 -27.89 8.72 -8.65
N GLY A 44 -27.76 9.89 -8.04
CA GLY A 44 -28.31 10.21 -6.71
C GLY A 44 -27.23 10.46 -5.66
N LEU A 45 -27.65 10.85 -4.45
CA LEU A 45 -26.75 11.26 -3.35
C LEU A 45 -26.60 10.16 -2.29
N VAL A 46 -27.62 9.31 -2.13
CA VAL A 46 -27.66 8.24 -1.14
C VAL A 46 -28.17 6.97 -1.81
N ALA A 47 -27.41 5.89 -1.71
CA ALA A 47 -27.84 4.55 -2.08
C ALA A 47 -27.65 3.61 -0.88
N MET A 48 -28.45 2.54 -0.81
CA MET A 48 -28.14 1.47 0.13
C MET A 48 -26.85 0.78 -0.32
N PRO A 49 -25.84 0.63 0.56
CA PRO A 49 -24.61 -0.06 0.20
C PRO A 49 -24.92 -1.52 -0.15
N SER A 50 -24.74 -1.89 -1.41
CA SER A 50 -24.89 -3.26 -1.87
C SER A 50 -23.56 -3.99 -1.68
N LEU A 51 -23.49 -4.90 -0.71
CA LEU A 51 -22.33 -5.80 -0.49
C LEU A 51 -22.42 -7.05 -1.40
N THR A 52 -23.03 -6.88 -2.57
CA THR A 52 -23.24 -7.92 -3.58
C THR A 52 -22.21 -7.78 -4.68
N GLY A 53 -21.64 -8.90 -5.14
CA GLY A 53 -20.72 -8.92 -6.28
C GLY A 53 -21.42 -8.62 -7.60
N GLU A 54 -20.66 -8.61 -8.70
CA GLU A 54 -21.19 -8.39 -10.06
C GLU A 54 -22.31 -9.39 -10.43
N ASP A 55 -22.36 -10.55 -9.77
CA ASP A 55 -23.35 -11.61 -9.94
C ASP A 55 -24.61 -11.46 -9.05
N GLY A 56 -24.74 -10.38 -8.26
CA GLY A 56 -25.86 -10.16 -7.34
C GLY A 56 -25.88 -11.07 -6.09
N LYS A 57 -24.87 -11.93 -5.91
CA LYS A 57 -24.68 -12.74 -4.70
C LYS A 57 -23.94 -11.95 -3.63
N SER A 58 -24.30 -12.19 -2.38
CA SER A 58 -23.61 -11.61 -1.23
C SER A 58 -22.15 -12.06 -1.21
N LEU A 59 -21.22 -11.11 -1.24
CA LEU A 59 -19.78 -11.38 -1.09
C LEU A 59 -19.42 -11.76 0.34
N ILE A 60 -20.29 -11.41 1.29
CA ILE A 60 -20.13 -11.73 2.71
C ILE A 60 -20.21 -13.25 2.88
N PHE A 61 -19.17 -13.84 3.46
CA PHE A 61 -18.99 -15.28 3.71
C PHE A 61 -18.98 -16.19 2.46
N SER A 62 -18.87 -15.64 1.25
CA SER A 62 -18.62 -16.43 0.03
C SER A 62 -17.15 -16.82 -0.09
N LEU A 63 -16.60 -17.48 0.94
CA LEU A 63 -15.20 -17.91 0.98
C LEU A 63 -15.04 -19.27 0.31
N ASP A 64 -14.29 -19.32 -0.79
CA ASP A 64 -13.85 -20.58 -1.38
C ASP A 64 -12.55 -21.07 -0.73
N ILE A 65 -12.66 -21.55 0.51
CA ILE A 65 -11.52 -22.08 1.27
C ILE A 65 -10.98 -23.35 0.59
N MET A 66 -11.86 -24.15 0.00
CA MET A 66 -11.48 -25.42 -0.62
C MET A 66 -10.78 -25.22 -1.97
N GLY A 67 -11.16 -24.18 -2.72
CA GLY A 67 -10.44 -23.69 -3.89
C GLY A 67 -9.09 -23.05 -3.55
N ALA A 68 -9.02 -22.30 -2.45
CA ALA A 68 -7.76 -21.69 -2.00
C ALA A 68 -6.68 -22.72 -1.60
N LEU A 69 -7.07 -23.90 -1.14
CA LEU A 69 -6.15 -24.99 -0.79
C LEU A 69 -5.73 -25.86 -1.99
N GLN A 70 -6.24 -25.59 -3.20
CA GLN A 70 -5.83 -26.35 -4.37
C GLN A 70 -4.35 -26.09 -4.70
N PRO A 71 -3.56 -27.13 -5.05
CA PRO A 71 -2.14 -26.98 -5.39
C PRO A 71 -1.85 -25.97 -6.52
N THR A 72 -2.84 -25.66 -7.35
CA THR A 72 -2.76 -24.68 -8.44
C THR A 72 -2.85 -23.23 -7.97
N VAL A 73 -3.59 -22.95 -6.89
CA VAL A 73 -3.87 -21.60 -6.38
C VAL A 73 -3.01 -21.28 -5.14
N LEU A 74 -2.59 -22.31 -4.42
CA LEU A 74 -1.73 -22.22 -3.25
C LEU A 74 -0.45 -21.37 -3.47
N PRO A 75 0.24 -21.45 -4.63
CA PRO A 75 1.38 -20.56 -4.93
C PRO A 75 1.02 -19.07 -4.90
N SER A 76 -0.07 -18.69 -5.58
CA SER A 76 -0.52 -17.30 -5.65
C SER A 76 -0.96 -16.79 -4.28
N VAL A 77 -1.65 -17.63 -3.49
CA VAL A 77 -2.04 -17.29 -2.11
C VAL A 77 -0.80 -17.03 -1.25
N LEU A 78 0.21 -17.90 -1.33
CA LEU A 78 1.44 -17.73 -0.55
C LEU A 78 2.20 -16.47 -0.98
N ALA A 79 2.28 -16.18 -2.29
CA ALA A 79 2.87 -14.93 -2.81
C ALA A 79 2.15 -13.69 -2.26
N LEU A 80 0.81 -13.71 -2.24
CA LEU A 80 0.00 -12.59 -1.79
C LEU A 80 0.11 -12.37 -0.27
N VAL A 81 0.19 -13.45 0.50
CA VAL A 81 0.48 -13.38 1.95
C VAL A 81 1.88 -12.81 2.19
N MET A 82 2.90 -13.28 1.48
CA MET A 82 4.26 -12.73 1.61
C MET A 82 4.30 -11.25 1.25
N THR A 83 3.62 -10.86 0.16
CA THR A 83 3.46 -9.46 -0.24
C THR A 83 2.85 -8.64 0.88
N ALA A 84 1.72 -9.09 1.44
CA ALA A 84 1.02 -8.39 2.50
C ALA A 84 1.87 -8.25 3.77
N VAL A 85 2.62 -9.29 4.17
CA VAL A 85 3.50 -9.24 5.33
C VAL A 85 4.61 -8.19 5.15
N PHE A 86 5.27 -8.17 3.99
CA PHE A 86 6.33 -7.20 3.74
C PHE A 86 5.81 -5.77 3.56
N ASP A 87 4.67 -5.62 2.88
CA ASP A 87 4.02 -4.31 2.71
C ASP A 87 3.55 -3.74 4.05
N ALA A 88 2.84 -4.53 4.87
CA ALA A 88 2.42 -4.12 6.21
C ALA A 88 3.62 -3.77 7.09
N THR A 89 4.67 -4.62 7.10
CA THR A 89 5.87 -4.34 7.90
C THR A 89 6.57 -3.06 7.44
N GLY A 90 6.71 -2.86 6.12
CA GLY A 90 7.37 -1.69 5.54
C GLY A 90 6.60 -0.40 5.80
N THR A 91 5.29 -0.41 5.55
CA THR A 91 4.39 0.74 5.74
C THR A 91 4.24 1.09 7.22
N ILE A 92 4.02 0.13 8.12
CA ILE A 92 3.96 0.37 9.57
C ILE A 92 5.28 0.96 10.05
N ARG A 93 6.43 0.42 9.63
CA ARG A 93 7.74 0.98 10.00
C ARG A 93 7.89 2.42 9.53
N ALA A 94 7.51 2.70 8.29
CA ALA A 94 7.61 4.04 7.72
C ALA A 94 6.71 5.05 8.45
N VAL A 95 5.45 4.69 8.73
CA VAL A 95 4.51 5.53 9.48
C VAL A 95 4.96 5.71 10.93
N ALA A 96 5.44 4.65 11.59
CA ALA A 96 5.96 4.72 12.96
C ALA A 96 7.18 5.63 13.07
N GLY A 97 8.09 5.60 12.09
CA GLY A 97 9.21 6.53 12.00
C GLY A 97 8.76 7.98 11.92
N GLN A 98 7.77 8.28 11.07
CA GLN A 98 7.19 9.62 10.95
C GLN A 98 6.44 10.08 12.21
N ALA A 99 5.79 9.15 12.91
CA ALA A 99 5.06 9.43 14.14
C ALA A 99 5.96 9.59 15.38
N ASN A 100 7.26 9.31 15.26
CA ASN A 100 8.21 9.22 16.38
C ASN A 100 7.83 8.11 17.39
N LEU A 101 7.41 6.95 16.84
CA LEU A 101 7.00 5.75 17.59
C LEU A 101 8.01 4.61 17.44
N LEU A 102 9.29 4.95 17.26
CA LEU A 102 10.40 4.01 17.24
C LEU A 102 11.15 4.11 18.58
N ASP A 103 11.56 2.97 19.13
CA ASP A 103 12.43 2.90 20.31
C ASP A 103 13.89 3.22 19.94
N LYS A 104 14.77 3.32 20.94
CA LYS A 104 16.20 3.65 20.82
C LYS A 104 16.96 2.71 19.88
N ASP A 105 16.50 1.46 19.75
CA ASP A 105 17.07 0.45 18.85
C ASP A 105 16.44 0.47 17.44
N ASN A 106 15.75 1.55 17.06
CA ASN A 106 14.99 1.69 15.81
C ASN A 106 13.89 0.63 15.60
N GLN A 107 13.39 0.05 16.69
CA GLN A 107 12.30 -0.93 16.67
C GLN A 107 10.95 -0.25 16.86
N ILE A 108 9.91 -0.79 16.25
CA ILE A 108 8.55 -0.23 16.35
C ILE A 108 8.02 -0.48 17.76
N ILE A 109 7.64 0.58 18.48
CA ILE A 109 7.01 0.45 19.80
C ILE A 109 5.70 -0.34 19.63
N ASN A 110 5.57 -1.45 20.35
CA ASN A 110 4.45 -2.39 20.20
C ASN A 110 4.26 -2.94 18.76
N GLY A 111 5.33 -3.12 17.98
CA GLY A 111 5.25 -3.60 16.59
C GLY A 111 4.46 -4.90 16.41
N GLY A 112 4.58 -5.85 17.36
CA GLY A 112 3.78 -7.07 17.34
C GLY A 112 2.27 -6.81 17.42
N LYS A 113 1.83 -5.85 18.26
CA LYS A 113 0.42 -5.46 18.35
C LYS A 113 -0.07 -4.79 17.07
N ALA A 114 0.77 -3.95 16.45
CA ALA A 114 0.45 -3.30 15.18
C ALA A 114 0.23 -4.33 14.06
N LEU A 115 1.16 -5.28 13.91
CA LEU A 115 1.05 -6.36 12.91
C LEU A 115 -0.15 -7.28 13.18
N THR A 116 -0.45 -7.60 14.45
CA THR A 116 -1.65 -8.37 14.78
C THR A 116 -2.94 -7.62 14.43
N SER A 117 -2.98 -6.30 14.62
CA SER A 117 -4.15 -5.48 14.28
C SER A 117 -4.38 -5.45 12.77
N ASP A 118 -3.31 -5.33 11.99
CA ASP A 118 -3.34 -5.38 10.52
C ASP A 118 -3.84 -6.74 10.02
N SER A 119 -3.30 -7.83 10.56
CA SER A 119 -3.71 -9.20 10.24
C SER A 119 -5.18 -9.46 10.58
N VAL A 120 -5.64 -9.03 11.75
CA VAL A 120 -7.04 -9.17 12.16
C VAL A 120 -7.96 -8.36 11.24
N SER A 121 -7.59 -7.12 10.91
CA SER A 121 -8.34 -6.28 9.96
C SER A 121 -8.45 -6.93 8.58
N SER A 122 -7.35 -7.53 8.09
CA SER A 122 -7.32 -8.26 6.83
C SER A 122 -8.22 -9.50 6.83
N ILE A 123 -8.24 -10.27 7.92
CA ILE A 123 -9.16 -11.41 8.08
C ILE A 123 -10.62 -10.94 8.03
N PHE A 124 -10.97 -9.91 8.80
CA PHE A 124 -12.33 -9.35 8.79
C PHE A 124 -12.72 -8.80 7.41
N SER A 125 -11.80 -8.15 6.70
CA SER A 125 -12.03 -7.65 5.34
C SER A 125 -12.31 -8.81 4.37
N GLY A 126 -11.53 -9.89 4.45
CA GLY A 126 -11.75 -11.10 3.65
C GLY A 126 -13.09 -11.79 3.94
N LEU A 127 -13.56 -11.80 5.20
CA LEU A 127 -14.88 -12.34 5.55
C LEU A 127 -16.04 -11.56 4.92
N VAL A 128 -15.87 -10.25 4.75
CA VAL A 128 -16.85 -9.36 4.09
C VAL A 128 -16.69 -9.39 2.56
N GLY A 129 -15.69 -10.12 2.03
CA GLY A 129 -15.41 -10.23 0.61
C GLY A 129 -14.69 -9.01 0.01
N ALA A 130 -14.04 -8.21 0.86
CA ALA A 130 -13.20 -7.09 0.47
C ALA A 130 -11.72 -7.52 0.35
N ALA A 131 -10.92 -6.69 -0.33
CA ALA A 131 -9.47 -6.87 -0.39
C ALA A 131 -8.84 -6.75 1.02
N PRO A 132 -7.68 -7.39 1.28
CA PRO A 132 -6.97 -7.26 2.55
C PRO A 132 -6.76 -5.79 2.92
N ALA A 133 -7.10 -5.44 4.16
CA ALA A 133 -6.88 -4.10 4.67
C ALA A 133 -5.38 -3.88 4.93
N ALA A 134 -4.82 -2.81 4.39
CA ALA A 134 -3.42 -2.44 4.55
C ALA A 134 -3.27 -1.08 5.23
N VAL A 135 -2.11 -0.86 5.86
CA VAL A 135 -1.75 0.43 6.45
C VAL A 135 -1.33 1.42 5.37
N TYR A 136 -2.01 2.57 5.31
CA TYR A 136 -1.75 3.60 4.31
C TYR A 136 -0.55 4.48 4.68
N ILE A 137 0.41 4.60 3.75
CA ILE A 137 1.61 5.45 3.94
C ILE A 137 1.26 6.93 4.08
N GLU A 138 0.16 7.37 3.48
CA GLU A 138 -0.37 8.72 3.51
C GLU A 138 -0.81 9.12 4.92
N SER A 139 -1.13 8.12 5.76
CA SER A 139 -1.39 8.33 7.19
C SER A 139 -0.17 8.91 7.90
N ALA A 140 1.05 8.74 7.36
CA ALA A 140 2.25 9.38 7.89
C ALA A 140 2.11 10.92 7.91
N ALA A 141 1.51 11.53 6.88
CA ALA A 141 1.24 12.97 6.88
C ALA A 141 0.23 13.37 7.97
N GLY A 142 -0.79 12.54 8.20
CA GLY A 142 -1.74 12.72 9.30
C GLY A 142 -1.09 12.61 10.69
N THR A 143 -0.16 11.66 10.86
CA THR A 143 0.61 11.53 12.12
C THR A 143 1.59 12.69 12.32
N ALA A 144 2.19 13.21 11.26
CA ALA A 144 3.06 14.38 11.29
C ALA A 144 2.30 15.66 11.66
N ALA A 145 1.03 15.77 11.25
CA ALA A 145 0.12 16.85 11.65
C ALA A 145 -0.38 16.73 13.11
N GLY A 146 0.00 15.69 13.85
CA GLY A 146 -0.35 15.52 15.27
C GLY A 146 -1.37 14.42 15.57
N GLY A 147 -1.85 13.68 14.56
CA GLY A 147 -2.79 12.57 14.73
C GLY A 147 -2.14 11.31 15.32
N LYS A 148 -1.74 11.34 16.59
CA LYS A 148 -0.98 10.25 17.25
C LYS A 148 -1.80 9.39 18.23
N THR A 149 -3.00 9.83 18.61
CA THR A 149 -3.78 9.26 19.72
C THR A 149 -4.78 8.19 19.30
N GLY A 150 -4.72 7.71 18.05
CA GLY A 150 -5.64 6.69 17.51
C GLY A 150 -7.08 7.18 17.27
N LEU A 151 -7.54 8.20 18.00
CA LEU A 151 -8.86 8.81 17.84
C LEU A 151 -9.08 9.33 16.42
N THR A 152 -8.04 9.90 15.80
CA THR A 152 -8.08 10.34 14.40
C THR A 152 -8.37 9.16 13.46
N ALA A 153 -7.73 8.01 13.67
CA ALA A 153 -7.97 6.81 12.87
C ALA A 153 -9.40 6.28 13.07
N THR A 154 -9.91 6.28 14.31
CA THR A 154 -11.30 5.84 14.59
C THR A 154 -12.33 6.75 13.95
N VAL A 155 -12.16 8.07 14.04
CA VAL A 155 -13.07 9.04 13.41
C VAL A 155 -13.03 8.90 11.89
N VAL A 156 -11.85 8.77 11.30
CA VAL A 156 -11.69 8.53 9.86
C VAL A 156 -12.38 7.22 9.45
N GLY A 157 -12.18 6.13 10.18
CA GLY A 157 -12.85 4.85 9.93
C GLY A 157 -14.38 4.96 10.00
N ALA A 158 -14.92 5.66 11.00
CA ALA A 158 -16.36 5.91 11.11
C ALA A 158 -16.90 6.74 9.93
N LEU A 159 -16.15 7.76 9.49
CA LEU A 159 -16.50 8.55 8.31
C LEU A 159 -16.47 7.70 7.03
N PHE A 160 -15.50 6.79 6.87
CA PHE A 160 -15.46 5.86 5.75
C PHE A 160 -16.65 4.88 5.74
N LEU A 161 -17.11 4.44 6.91
CA LEU A 161 -18.35 3.65 7.00
C LEU A 161 -19.58 4.46 6.57
N LEU A 162 -19.65 5.75 6.89
CA LEU A 162 -20.72 6.62 6.42
C LEU A 162 -20.66 6.86 4.90
N ILE A 163 -19.46 6.89 4.31
CA ILE A 163 -19.26 7.02 2.86
C ILE A 163 -19.88 5.84 2.09
N LEU A 164 -20.04 4.66 2.67
CA LEU A 164 -20.71 3.53 2.00
C LEU A 164 -22.14 3.88 1.56
N PHE A 165 -22.86 4.70 2.34
CA PHE A 165 -24.19 5.20 1.98
C PHE A 165 -24.14 6.27 0.88
N LEU A 166 -22.99 6.92 0.72
CA LEU A 166 -22.68 7.89 -0.33
C LEU A 166 -21.96 7.23 -1.52
N SER A 167 -21.99 5.90 -1.63
CA SER A 167 -21.46 5.14 -2.77
C SER A 167 -21.84 5.68 -4.17
N PRO A 168 -23.04 6.25 -4.45
CA PRO A 168 -23.32 6.82 -5.77
C PRO A 168 -22.43 8.02 -6.13
N LEU A 169 -21.78 8.66 -5.16
CA LEU A 169 -20.80 9.72 -5.42
C LEU A 169 -19.47 9.19 -5.96
N SER A 170 -19.09 7.93 -5.69
CA SER A 170 -17.84 7.38 -6.24
C SER A 170 -17.95 7.16 -7.75
N PHE A 171 -19.13 6.78 -8.25
CA PHE A 171 -19.41 6.63 -9.69
C PHE A 171 -19.39 7.95 -10.45
N LEU A 172 -19.52 9.09 -9.76
CA LEU A 172 -19.41 10.42 -10.36
C LEU A 172 -17.95 10.82 -10.63
N ILE A 173 -16.98 10.16 -9.99
CA ILE A 173 -15.57 10.53 -10.09
C ILE A 173 -14.95 9.75 -11.25
N PRO A 174 -14.61 10.41 -12.37
CA PRO A 174 -14.01 9.72 -13.50
C PRO A 174 -12.59 9.26 -13.17
N GLY A 175 -12.15 8.13 -13.74
CA GLY A 175 -10.83 7.55 -13.46
C GLY A 175 -9.64 8.47 -13.80
N TYR A 176 -9.82 9.42 -14.72
CA TYR A 176 -8.78 10.43 -15.01
C TYR A 176 -8.64 11.50 -13.92
N ALA A 177 -9.63 11.67 -13.04
CA ALA A 177 -9.56 12.59 -11.89
C ALA A 177 -8.79 11.99 -10.70
N THR A 178 -8.83 10.66 -10.54
CA THR A 178 -8.09 9.95 -9.48
C THR A 178 -6.64 9.63 -9.88
N ALA A 179 -6.37 9.46 -11.18
CA ALA A 179 -5.02 9.24 -11.71
C ALA A 179 -3.93 10.21 -11.16
N PRO A 180 -4.09 11.56 -11.17
CA PRO A 180 -3.07 12.46 -10.65
C PRO A 180 -2.80 12.28 -9.16
N ALA A 181 -3.84 11.95 -8.37
CA ALA A 181 -3.68 11.68 -6.95
C ALA A 181 -2.84 10.42 -6.72
N LEU A 182 -3.11 9.34 -7.45
CA LEU A 182 -2.32 8.10 -7.38
C LEU A 182 -0.87 8.31 -7.82
N MET A 183 -0.64 9.10 -8.88
CA MET A 183 0.72 9.46 -9.32
C MET A 183 1.48 10.24 -8.23
N TYR A 184 0.82 11.21 -7.61
CA TYR A 184 1.41 12.01 -6.54
C TYR A 184 1.76 11.16 -5.31
N VAL A 185 0.85 10.27 -4.89
CA VAL A 185 1.10 9.31 -3.81
C VAL A 185 2.31 8.43 -4.11
N GLY A 186 2.44 7.91 -5.33
CA GLY A 186 3.60 7.12 -5.74
C GLY A 186 4.92 7.89 -5.64
N LEU A 187 4.91 9.19 -5.97
CA LEU A 187 6.08 10.07 -5.80
C LEU A 187 6.41 10.30 -4.31
N LEU A 188 5.41 10.45 -3.46
CA LEU A 188 5.61 10.55 -2.01
C LEU A 188 6.22 9.27 -1.44
N MET A 189 5.77 8.10 -1.91
CA MET A 189 6.38 6.81 -1.54
C MET A 189 7.85 6.74 -1.94
N LEU A 190 8.21 7.24 -3.12
CA LEU A 190 9.59 7.27 -3.61
C LEU A 190 10.50 8.17 -2.75
N SER A 191 9.95 9.18 -2.08
CA SER A 191 10.71 10.01 -1.13
C SER A 191 11.34 9.19 0.00
N ASN A 192 10.81 8.01 0.35
CA ASN A 192 11.42 7.15 1.36
C ASN A 192 12.77 6.56 0.92
N VAL A 193 13.08 6.52 -0.38
CA VAL A 193 14.41 6.13 -0.88
C VAL A 193 15.49 7.08 -0.35
N SER A 194 15.16 8.35 -0.10
CA SER A 194 16.11 9.31 0.50
C SER A 194 16.54 8.97 1.93
N LYS A 195 15.82 8.09 2.62
CA LYS A 195 16.15 7.62 3.97
C LYS A 195 17.07 6.39 3.97
N LEU A 196 17.42 5.85 2.81
CA LEU A 196 18.41 4.78 2.73
C LEU A 196 19.77 5.31 3.21
N ASP A 197 20.49 4.50 3.98
CA ASP A 197 21.84 4.85 4.42
C ASP A 197 22.83 4.63 3.29
N PHE A 198 23.15 5.71 2.58
CA PHE A 198 24.11 5.68 1.47
C PHE A 198 25.57 5.48 1.92
N ASN A 199 25.85 5.45 3.24
CA ASN A 199 27.19 5.13 3.73
C ASN A 199 27.52 3.63 3.58
N ASP A 200 26.51 2.75 3.67
CA ASP A 200 26.67 1.33 3.31
C ASP A 200 26.22 1.14 1.85
N PHE A 201 27.20 1.14 0.94
CA PHE A 201 26.96 1.02 -0.49
C PHE A 201 26.17 -0.24 -0.85
N ILE A 202 26.41 -1.37 -0.17
CA ILE A 202 25.75 -2.64 -0.50
C ILE A 202 24.27 -2.58 -0.12
N ASP A 203 23.97 -2.08 1.08
CA ASP A 203 22.58 -1.95 1.54
C ASP A 203 21.81 -0.93 0.69
N ALA A 204 22.43 0.20 0.36
CA ALA A 204 21.81 1.22 -0.49
C ALA A 204 21.52 0.70 -1.90
N MET A 205 22.47 0.01 -2.53
CA MET A 205 22.28 -0.56 -3.87
C MET A 205 21.24 -1.67 -3.87
N ALA A 206 21.23 -2.56 -2.88
CA ALA A 206 20.24 -3.62 -2.76
C ALA A 206 18.81 -3.06 -2.54
N GLY A 207 18.68 -2.03 -1.71
CA GLY A 207 17.41 -1.32 -1.52
C GLY A 207 16.92 -0.63 -2.80
N LEU A 208 17.83 -0.07 -3.59
CA LEU A 208 17.48 0.59 -4.85
C LEU A 208 17.11 -0.43 -5.94
N VAL A 209 17.82 -1.56 -6.04
CA VAL A 209 17.46 -2.70 -6.89
C VAL A 209 16.05 -3.18 -6.54
N CYS A 210 15.76 -3.37 -5.26
CA CYS A 210 14.42 -3.72 -4.79
C CYS A 210 13.37 -2.74 -5.34
N ALA A 211 13.53 -1.45 -5.08
CA ALA A 211 12.58 -0.42 -5.49
C ALA A 211 12.34 -0.39 -7.01
N VAL A 212 13.40 -0.47 -7.81
CA VAL A 212 13.33 -0.44 -9.28
C VAL A 212 12.60 -1.68 -9.81
N PHE A 213 12.93 -2.87 -9.32
CA PHE A 213 12.34 -4.11 -9.81
C PHE A 213 10.88 -4.29 -9.39
N ILE A 214 10.45 -3.73 -8.24
CA ILE A 214 9.01 -3.67 -7.89
C ILE A 214 8.25 -2.92 -9.00
N VAL A 215 8.74 -1.75 -9.41
CA VAL A 215 8.09 -0.91 -10.43
C VAL A 215 8.14 -1.56 -11.81
N LEU A 216 9.29 -2.12 -12.20
CA LEU A 216 9.44 -2.74 -13.53
C LEU A 216 8.62 -4.03 -13.68
N THR A 217 8.50 -4.83 -12.62
CA THR A 217 7.83 -6.13 -12.67
C THR A 217 6.36 -6.03 -12.29
N CYS A 218 5.90 -4.88 -11.76
CA CYS A 218 4.59 -4.71 -11.15
C CYS A 218 4.27 -5.78 -10.07
N ASN A 219 5.30 -6.39 -9.48
CA ASN A 219 5.18 -7.49 -8.52
C ASN A 219 6.12 -7.23 -7.34
N ILE A 220 5.53 -7.00 -6.16
CA ILE A 220 6.25 -6.66 -4.94
C ILE A 220 7.17 -7.80 -4.49
N VAL A 221 6.72 -9.06 -4.55
CA VAL A 221 7.51 -10.23 -4.15
C VAL A 221 8.78 -10.34 -4.98
N THR A 222 8.66 -10.16 -6.30
CA THR A 222 9.81 -10.28 -7.20
C THR A 222 10.85 -9.21 -6.92
N GLY A 223 10.44 -7.97 -6.71
CA GLY A 223 11.36 -6.89 -6.36
C GLY A 223 12.04 -7.09 -5.00
N ILE A 224 11.29 -7.49 -3.96
CA ILE A 224 11.84 -7.81 -2.64
C ILE A 224 12.87 -8.94 -2.73
N MET A 225 12.53 -10.03 -3.44
CA MET A 225 13.44 -11.16 -3.60
C MET A 225 14.75 -10.75 -4.27
N LEU A 226 14.70 -10.00 -5.37
CA LEU A 226 15.92 -9.49 -6.03
C LEU A 226 16.71 -8.54 -5.12
N GLY A 227 16.04 -7.72 -4.32
CA GLY A 227 16.68 -6.88 -3.30
C GLY A 227 17.43 -7.69 -2.24
N PHE A 228 16.79 -8.70 -1.66
CA PHE A 228 17.42 -9.57 -0.65
C PHE A 228 18.55 -10.42 -1.22
N VAL A 229 18.39 -10.95 -2.45
CA VAL A 229 19.44 -11.71 -3.14
C VAL A 229 20.65 -10.82 -3.41
N THR A 230 20.45 -9.61 -3.93
CA THR A 230 21.56 -8.68 -4.17
C THR A 230 22.24 -8.25 -2.87
N LEU A 231 21.50 -8.08 -1.77
CA LEU A 231 22.07 -7.81 -0.45
C LEU A 231 22.96 -8.96 0.03
N VAL A 232 22.43 -10.19 0.03
CA VAL A 232 23.17 -11.36 0.54
C VAL A 232 24.40 -11.63 -0.33
N VAL A 233 24.23 -11.69 -1.66
CA VAL A 233 25.34 -11.92 -2.59
C VAL A 233 26.37 -10.80 -2.47
N GLY A 234 25.94 -9.54 -2.42
CA GLY A 234 26.84 -8.40 -2.26
C GLY A 234 27.69 -8.49 -0.99
N ARG A 235 27.07 -8.77 0.16
CA ARG A 235 27.78 -8.89 1.45
C ARG A 235 28.70 -10.11 1.51
N VAL A 236 28.31 -11.22 0.88
CA VAL A 236 29.13 -12.43 0.72
C VAL A 236 30.43 -12.10 -0.05
N PHE A 237 30.32 -11.42 -1.20
CA PHE A 237 31.48 -11.02 -1.99
C PHE A 237 32.35 -9.97 -1.30
N ALA A 238 31.75 -9.04 -0.56
CA ALA A 238 32.46 -8.05 0.24
C ALA A 238 33.12 -8.63 1.51
N ARG A 239 32.95 -9.93 1.78
CA ARG A 239 33.48 -10.63 2.97
C ARG A 239 32.95 -10.09 4.30
N GLU A 240 31.84 -9.36 4.30
CA GLU A 240 31.21 -8.76 5.49
C GLU A 240 30.21 -9.72 6.17
N TRP A 241 30.63 -10.96 6.41
CA TRP A 241 29.78 -12.02 6.97
C TRP A 241 29.17 -11.68 8.34
N GLN A 242 29.85 -10.83 9.12
CA GLN A 242 29.42 -10.44 10.45
C GLN A 242 28.20 -9.51 10.46
N LYS A 243 27.93 -8.81 9.35
CA LYS A 243 26.74 -7.97 9.22
C LYS A 243 25.51 -8.72 8.68
N LEU A 244 25.67 -9.99 8.26
CA LEU A 244 24.57 -10.82 7.80
C LEU A 244 23.86 -11.44 9.00
N ASN A 245 22.63 -11.02 9.23
CA ASN A 245 21.78 -11.66 10.22
C ASN A 245 21.24 -12.99 9.67
N ILE A 246 21.18 -14.02 10.52
CA ILE A 246 20.74 -15.37 10.14
C ILE A 246 19.33 -15.33 9.54
N GLY A 247 18.45 -14.47 10.07
CA GLY A 247 17.10 -14.27 9.54
C GLY A 247 17.09 -13.80 8.08
N THR A 248 17.96 -12.86 7.70
CA THR A 248 18.06 -12.34 6.32
C THR A 248 18.47 -13.45 5.35
N VAL A 249 19.40 -14.31 5.75
CA VAL A 249 19.86 -15.44 4.93
C VAL A 249 18.75 -16.48 4.74
N ILE A 250 18.04 -16.82 5.82
CA ILE A 250 16.91 -17.77 5.77
C ILE A 250 15.78 -17.22 4.88
N ILE A 251 15.41 -15.94 5.04
CA ILE A 251 14.37 -15.30 4.22
C ILE A 251 14.79 -15.30 2.75
N THR A 252 16.04 -14.96 2.46
CA THR A 252 16.55 -14.96 1.08
C THR A 252 16.50 -16.37 0.47
N ALA A 253 16.93 -17.40 1.22
CA ALA A 253 16.85 -18.78 0.76
C ALA A 253 15.41 -19.23 0.50
N ALA A 254 14.46 -18.86 1.38
CA ALA A 254 13.05 -19.15 1.21
C ALA A 254 12.46 -18.46 -0.03
N LEU A 255 12.78 -17.18 -0.25
CA LEU A 255 12.32 -16.42 -1.42
C LEU A 255 12.89 -16.96 -2.74
N VAL A 256 14.17 -17.35 -2.74
CA VAL A 256 14.81 -17.99 -3.90
C VAL A 256 14.17 -19.35 -4.18
N ALA A 257 13.94 -20.17 -3.15
CA ALA A 257 13.28 -21.47 -3.32
C ALA A 257 11.84 -21.32 -3.85
N PHE A 258 11.11 -20.33 -3.36
CA PHE A 258 9.76 -20.00 -3.82
C PHE A 258 9.76 -19.65 -5.32
N TYR A 259 10.68 -18.81 -5.77
CA TYR A 259 10.77 -18.41 -7.16
C TYR A 259 11.29 -19.54 -8.07
N ALA A 260 12.30 -20.28 -7.62
CA ALA A 260 12.86 -21.42 -8.35
C ALA A 260 11.84 -22.55 -8.56
N GLY A 261 10.86 -22.69 -7.65
CA GLY A 261 9.76 -23.62 -7.83
C GLY A 261 8.70 -23.18 -8.85
N GLY A 262 8.79 -21.98 -9.43
CA GLY A 262 7.79 -21.42 -10.34
C GLY A 262 6.51 -20.91 -9.67
N TRP A 263 6.57 -20.59 -8.37
CA TRP A 263 5.40 -20.18 -7.57
C TRP A 263 5.14 -18.67 -7.63
N ALA A 264 6.09 -17.93 -8.19
CA ALA A 264 5.95 -16.51 -8.47
C ALA A 264 5.27 -16.35 -9.83
N ILE A 265 3.94 -16.19 -9.77
CA ILE A 265 3.12 -15.73 -10.89
C ILE A 265 2.88 -14.24 -10.69
#